data_AF-A0A956J835-F1
#
_entry.id   AF-A0A956J835-F1
#
_cell.length_a   1.000
_cell.length_b   1.000
_cell.length_c   1.000
_cell.angle_alpha   90.00
_cell.angle_beta   90.00
_cell.angle_gamma   90.00
#
_symmetry.space_group_name_H-M   'P 1'
#
loop_
_entity.id
_entity.type
_entity.pdbx_description
1 polymer ?
#
loop_
_entity_poly.entity_id
_entity_poly.type
_entity_poly.pdbx_seq_one_letter_code
_entity_poly.pdbx_strand_id
1 'polypeptide(L)'
;MTASTTQLLRRLVDEPQHVRAVRALEPRRFVSLVRAVGLEDAGELLAMATPEQTLEVLDTQLWRAGPSDRSERLDAERFVVWLQVLLEAGDEAAARRLREIPEELLTAGLSAQLFVLELDALGHGLAGASWDEAEVAERVLDETLHLELDGYTLVARSDLGWDACIAALLALDVVDHDRVQRILERCRQATAEELEDEDDGLHPILRAQETIEVDAHADREDRRSQQGYVSLADARAFLALADQTALDDVDAVQEDPVTRAALRELRPAPARGKGRGVAAAVPAPTPVRGTLRALVERAEEELGEATRARAALPAGRSELP
;
A
#
# COMPACT_ATOMS: atom_id res chain seq x y z
N MET A 1 -23.96 21.38 -1.20
CA MET A 1 -22.87 22.23 -1.72
C MET A 1 -22.01 21.53 -2.80
N THR A 2 -22.17 20.23 -3.03
CA THR A 2 -21.42 19.39 -4.00
C THR A 2 -21.59 19.78 -5.47
N ALA A 3 -22.77 20.24 -5.89
CA ALA A 3 -23.04 20.64 -7.28
C ALA A 3 -22.12 21.75 -7.82
N SER A 4 -21.56 22.59 -6.94
CA SER A 4 -20.65 23.69 -7.33
C SER A 4 -19.22 23.20 -7.62
N THR A 5 -18.74 22.17 -6.94
CA THR A 5 -17.37 21.65 -7.12
C THR A 5 -17.28 20.84 -8.40
N THR A 6 -18.25 19.95 -8.65
CA THR A 6 -18.32 19.14 -9.88
C THR A 6 -18.48 20.00 -11.14
N GLN A 7 -19.25 21.09 -11.09
CA GLN A 7 -19.34 22.04 -12.21
C GLN A 7 -18.03 22.80 -12.47
N LEU A 8 -17.24 23.05 -11.42
CA LEU A 8 -15.97 23.75 -11.53
C LEU A 8 -14.86 22.82 -12.06
N LEU A 9 -14.86 21.55 -11.63
CA LEU A 9 -14.00 20.49 -12.17
C LEU A 9 -14.30 20.24 -13.65
N ARG A 10 -15.57 20.11 -14.02
CA ARG A 10 -15.97 19.92 -15.43
C ARG A 10 -15.49 21.07 -16.33
N ARG A 11 -15.58 22.33 -15.86
CA ARG A 11 -15.02 23.50 -16.57
C ARG A 11 -13.49 23.52 -16.62
N LEU A 12 -12.82 22.98 -15.60
CA LEU A 12 -11.35 22.83 -15.58
C LEU A 12 -10.89 21.73 -16.55
N VAL A 13 -11.69 20.69 -16.78
CA VAL A 13 -11.34 19.59 -17.68
C VAL A 13 -11.63 19.94 -19.15
N ASP A 14 -12.72 20.66 -19.41
CA ASP A 14 -13.17 20.95 -20.79
C ASP A 14 -12.27 21.95 -21.55
N GLU A 15 -11.37 22.68 -20.86
CA GLU A 15 -10.52 23.69 -21.49
C GLU A 15 -9.01 23.35 -21.41
N PRO A 16 -8.30 23.22 -22.56
CA PRO A 16 -6.89 22.80 -22.58
C PRO A 16 -5.93 23.68 -21.76
N GLN A 17 -6.29 24.95 -21.55
CA GLN A 17 -5.53 25.89 -20.73
C GLN A 17 -5.55 25.53 -19.25
N HIS A 18 -6.66 24.99 -18.75
CA HIS A 18 -6.83 24.59 -17.36
C HIS A 18 -6.07 23.30 -17.05
N VAL A 19 -6.06 22.34 -17.98
CA VAL A 19 -5.21 21.13 -17.89
C VAL A 19 -3.74 21.51 -17.73
N ARG A 20 -3.27 22.48 -18.54
CA ARG A 20 -1.89 23.00 -18.42
C ARG A 20 -1.65 23.69 -17.08
N ALA A 21 -2.62 24.45 -16.58
CA ALA A 21 -2.51 25.12 -15.29
C ALA A 21 -2.42 24.11 -14.14
N VAL A 22 -3.25 23.07 -14.14
CA VAL A 22 -3.22 21.98 -13.15
C VAL A 22 -1.88 21.25 -13.19
N ARG A 23 -1.39 20.89 -14.38
CA ARG A 23 -0.08 20.23 -14.53
C ARG A 23 1.12 21.11 -14.16
N ALA A 24 0.97 22.43 -14.25
CA ALA A 24 1.99 23.38 -13.84
C ALA A 24 1.99 23.68 -12.33
N LEU A 25 1.01 23.17 -11.57
CA LEU A 25 1.01 23.30 -10.12
C LEU A 25 2.19 22.53 -9.52
N GLU A 26 2.85 23.16 -8.55
CA GLU A 26 3.77 22.47 -7.66
C GLU A 26 3.07 21.28 -6.98
N PRO A 27 3.73 20.11 -6.83
CA PRO A 27 3.13 18.91 -6.24
C PRO A 27 2.41 19.15 -4.91
N ARG A 28 3.00 19.94 -4.00
CA ARG A 28 2.40 20.29 -2.70
C ARG A 28 1.08 21.05 -2.82
N ARG A 29 0.98 21.93 -3.82
CA ARG A 29 -0.25 22.68 -4.11
C ARG A 29 -1.31 21.78 -4.73
N PHE A 30 -0.88 20.84 -5.56
CA PHE A 30 -1.77 19.82 -6.13
C PHE A 30 -2.37 18.93 -5.04
N VAL A 31 -1.57 18.45 -4.07
CA VAL A 31 -2.11 17.72 -2.91
C VAL A 31 -3.14 18.55 -2.14
N SER A 32 -2.85 19.84 -1.92
CA SER A 32 -3.79 20.73 -1.24
C SER A 32 -5.11 20.87 -1.99
N LEU A 33 -5.05 20.92 -3.33
CA LEU A 33 -6.23 20.94 -4.19
C LEU A 33 -7.02 19.62 -4.08
N VAL A 34 -6.36 18.47 -4.18
CA VAL A 34 -7.01 17.15 -4.03
C VAL A 34 -7.68 17.02 -2.66
N ARG A 35 -7.03 17.49 -1.59
CA ARG A 35 -7.63 17.50 -0.24
C ARG A 35 -8.85 18.40 -0.14
N ALA A 36 -8.85 19.56 -0.79
CA ALA A 36 -9.98 20.48 -0.79
C ALA A 36 -11.17 19.94 -1.59
N VAL A 37 -10.90 19.19 -2.66
CA VAL A 37 -11.93 18.53 -3.48
C VAL A 37 -12.45 17.26 -2.79
N GLY A 38 -11.59 16.54 -2.09
CA GLY A 38 -11.85 15.17 -1.61
C GLY A 38 -11.31 14.15 -2.62
N LEU A 39 -10.76 13.04 -2.12
CA LEU A 39 -10.13 12.02 -2.98
C LEU A 39 -11.15 11.38 -3.94
N GLU A 40 -12.34 11.06 -3.42
CA GLU A 40 -13.46 10.45 -4.17
C GLU A 40 -13.86 11.30 -5.38
N ASP A 41 -13.84 12.63 -5.24
CA ASP A 41 -14.21 13.57 -6.31
C ASP A 41 -13.00 14.02 -7.17
N ALA A 42 -11.80 13.50 -6.92
CA ALA A 42 -10.56 13.97 -7.56
C ALA A 42 -10.12 13.15 -8.78
N GLY A 43 -10.92 12.20 -9.26
CA GLY A 43 -10.55 11.28 -10.36
C GLY A 43 -10.06 12.00 -11.62
N GLU A 44 -10.79 13.01 -12.09
CA GLU A 44 -10.38 13.80 -13.25
C GLU A 44 -9.05 14.55 -13.02
N LEU A 45 -8.81 15.05 -11.82
CA LEU A 45 -7.55 15.72 -11.46
C LEU A 45 -6.39 14.72 -11.45
N LEU A 46 -6.59 13.55 -10.85
CA LEU A 46 -5.58 12.50 -10.77
C LEU A 46 -5.22 11.94 -12.15
N ALA A 47 -6.20 11.78 -13.04
CA ALA A 47 -5.97 11.33 -14.42
C ALA A 47 -5.07 12.28 -15.22
N MET A 48 -5.10 13.58 -14.90
CA MET A 48 -4.30 14.61 -15.58
C MET A 48 -2.99 14.95 -14.87
N ALA A 49 -2.78 14.46 -13.65
CA ALA A 49 -1.62 14.76 -12.82
C ALA A 49 -0.30 14.44 -13.55
N THR A 50 0.77 15.10 -13.12
CA THR A 50 2.12 14.65 -13.49
C THR A 50 2.56 13.50 -12.56
N PRO A 51 3.59 12.72 -12.94
CA PRO A 51 4.11 11.67 -12.06
C PRO A 51 4.52 12.20 -10.68
N GLU A 52 5.15 13.37 -10.62
CA GLU A 52 5.57 13.99 -9.36
C GLU A 52 4.38 14.41 -8.50
N GLN A 53 3.30 14.91 -9.13
CA GLN A 53 2.05 15.23 -8.43
C GLN A 53 1.35 13.98 -7.90
N THR A 54 1.32 12.91 -8.69
CA THR A 54 0.78 11.60 -8.30
C THR A 54 1.53 11.04 -7.09
N LEU A 55 2.86 11.02 -7.14
CA LEU A 55 3.70 10.55 -6.03
C LEU A 55 3.49 11.39 -4.76
N GLU A 56 3.45 12.71 -4.85
CA GLU A 56 3.23 13.57 -3.68
C GLU A 56 1.86 13.32 -3.02
N VAL A 57 0.81 13.04 -3.82
CA VAL A 57 -0.50 12.65 -3.28
C VAL A 57 -0.41 11.32 -2.54
N LEU A 58 0.21 10.30 -3.14
CA LEU A 58 0.35 8.97 -2.56
C LEU A 58 1.14 9.02 -1.24
N ASP A 59 2.31 9.68 -1.26
CA ASP A 59 3.21 9.83 -0.11
C ASP A 59 2.57 10.63 1.04
N THR A 60 1.47 11.36 0.77
CA THR A 60 0.83 12.24 1.75
C THR A 60 -0.56 11.77 2.20
N GLN A 61 -1.23 10.90 1.43
CA GLN A 61 -2.59 10.45 1.75
C GLN A 61 -2.70 8.98 2.11
N LEU A 62 -1.77 8.13 1.68
CA LEU A 62 -1.88 6.68 1.92
C LEU A 62 -1.25 6.22 3.23
N TRP A 63 -0.76 7.14 4.06
CA TRP A 63 -0.02 6.80 5.27
C TRP A 63 -0.72 7.37 6.49
N ARG A 64 -1.05 6.51 7.46
CA ARG A 64 -1.66 6.89 8.74
C ARG A 64 -0.65 6.66 9.87
N ALA A 65 -0.66 7.54 10.87
CA ALA A 65 0.08 7.29 12.09
C ALA A 65 -0.57 6.13 12.88
N GLY A 66 0.22 5.14 13.25
CA GLY A 66 -0.17 3.98 14.04
C GLY A 66 -0.62 4.37 15.45
N PRO A 67 -1.57 3.63 16.06
CA PRO A 67 -2.17 3.98 17.35
C PRO A 67 -1.21 3.91 18.54
N SER A 68 -0.23 2.99 18.51
CA SER A 68 0.53 2.55 19.68
C SER A 68 2.05 2.64 19.53
N ASP A 69 2.59 2.17 18.41
CA ASP A 69 4.02 2.21 18.05
C ASP A 69 4.43 3.56 17.44
N ARG A 70 3.43 4.37 17.08
CA ARG A 70 3.58 5.66 16.43
C ARG A 70 4.37 5.56 15.10
N SER A 71 4.50 4.38 14.50
CA SER A 71 5.02 4.21 13.14
C SER A 71 4.01 4.78 12.14
N GLU A 72 4.43 5.12 10.92
CA GLU A 72 3.45 5.34 9.86
C GLU A 72 3.17 4.00 9.18
N ARG A 73 1.89 3.68 9.03
CA ARG A 73 1.42 2.48 8.35
C ARG A 73 0.65 2.80 7.09
N LEU A 74 0.74 1.90 6.13
CA LEU A 74 -0.02 1.99 4.90
C LEU A 74 -1.52 1.84 5.21
N ASP A 75 -2.30 2.78 4.69
CA ASP A 75 -3.74 2.79 4.80
C ASP A 75 -4.35 2.02 3.63
N ALA A 76 -4.48 0.70 3.81
CA ALA A 76 -4.92 -0.22 2.77
C ALA A 76 -6.34 0.11 2.24
N GLU A 77 -7.25 0.58 3.08
CA GLU A 77 -8.59 1.03 2.66
C GLU A 77 -8.49 2.27 1.77
N ARG A 78 -7.64 3.23 2.13
CA ARG A 78 -7.44 4.43 1.32
C ARG A 78 -6.74 4.14 0.00
N PHE A 79 -5.85 3.15 -0.01
CA PHE A 79 -5.25 2.63 -1.24
C PHE A 79 -6.32 2.09 -2.18
N VAL A 80 -7.28 1.30 -1.69
CA VAL A 80 -8.43 0.82 -2.48
C VAL A 80 -9.25 1.97 -3.05
N VAL A 81 -9.61 2.97 -2.23
CA VAL A 81 -10.36 4.15 -2.70
C VAL A 81 -9.60 4.86 -3.81
N TRP A 82 -8.28 4.95 -3.70
CA TRP A 82 -7.46 5.56 -4.72
C TRP A 82 -7.47 4.78 -6.04
N LEU A 83 -7.44 3.44 -5.99
CA LEU A 83 -7.61 2.59 -7.18
C LEU A 83 -8.99 2.78 -7.83
N GLN A 84 -10.06 2.82 -7.04
CA GLN A 84 -11.42 3.05 -7.53
C GLN A 84 -11.52 4.38 -8.30
N VAL A 85 -11.03 5.45 -7.68
CA VAL A 85 -11.05 6.80 -8.26
C VAL A 85 -10.23 6.87 -9.57
N LEU A 86 -9.12 6.15 -9.66
CA LEU A 86 -8.37 6.05 -10.91
C LEU A 86 -9.14 5.30 -12.01
N LEU A 87 -9.74 4.16 -11.65
CA LEU A 87 -10.47 3.31 -12.59
C LEU A 87 -11.74 4.00 -13.10
N GLU A 88 -12.38 4.86 -12.31
CA GLU A 88 -13.48 5.72 -12.75
C GLU A 88 -13.09 6.67 -13.90
N ALA A 89 -11.81 7.07 -13.97
CA ALA A 89 -11.28 7.84 -15.10
C ALA A 89 -10.96 6.98 -16.34
N GLY A 90 -11.10 5.65 -16.23
CA GLY A 90 -10.93 4.66 -17.30
C GLY A 90 -9.63 3.86 -17.19
N ASP A 91 -9.68 2.60 -17.64
CA ASP A 91 -8.59 1.62 -17.50
C ASP A 91 -7.25 2.09 -18.07
N GLU A 92 -7.25 2.77 -19.23
CA GLU A 92 -6.02 3.26 -19.84
C GLU A 92 -5.35 4.36 -19.00
N ALA A 93 -6.17 5.24 -18.42
CA ALA A 93 -5.68 6.30 -17.53
C ALA A 93 -5.16 5.69 -16.23
N ALA A 94 -5.90 4.75 -15.65
CA ALA A 94 -5.49 4.01 -14.46
C ALA A 94 -4.17 3.27 -14.68
N ALA A 95 -4.06 2.47 -15.74
CA ALA A 95 -2.85 1.74 -16.10
C ALA A 95 -1.62 2.66 -16.23
N ARG A 96 -1.79 3.81 -16.90
CA ARG A 96 -0.71 4.80 -17.03
C ARG A 96 -0.26 5.34 -15.68
N ARG A 97 -1.21 5.64 -14.78
CA ARG A 97 -0.91 6.11 -13.43
C ARG A 97 -0.24 5.03 -12.59
N LEU A 98 -0.74 3.79 -12.63
CA LEU A 98 -0.18 2.65 -11.90
C LEU A 98 1.29 2.39 -12.26
N ARG A 99 1.67 2.59 -13.53
CA ARG A 99 3.08 2.50 -13.95
C ARG A 99 4.00 3.54 -13.30
N GLU A 100 3.47 4.69 -12.90
CA GLU A 100 4.22 5.77 -12.27
C GLU A 100 4.38 5.57 -10.75
N ILE A 101 3.56 4.72 -10.14
CA ILE A 101 3.64 4.39 -8.71
C ILE A 101 4.91 3.55 -8.47
N PRO A 102 5.56 3.62 -7.30
CA PRO A 102 6.64 2.70 -6.96
C PRO A 102 6.13 1.25 -6.86
N GLU A 103 6.93 0.29 -7.30
CA GLU A 103 6.57 -1.14 -7.24
C GLU A 103 6.35 -1.61 -5.80
N GLU A 104 7.18 -1.13 -4.86
CA GLU A 104 7.03 -1.41 -3.42
C GLU A 104 5.66 -1.00 -2.88
N LEU A 105 5.19 0.20 -3.22
CA LEU A 105 3.90 0.71 -2.75
C LEU A 105 2.72 -0.07 -3.34
N LEU A 106 2.78 -0.44 -4.62
CA LEU A 106 1.76 -1.28 -5.23
C LEU A 106 1.73 -2.67 -4.57
N THR A 107 2.90 -3.25 -4.36
CA THR A 107 3.04 -4.57 -3.74
C THR A 107 2.47 -4.56 -2.33
N ALA A 108 2.84 -3.58 -1.51
CA ALA A 108 2.33 -3.40 -0.15
C ALA A 108 0.80 -3.22 -0.10
N GLY A 109 0.27 -2.39 -0.99
CA GLY A 109 -1.17 -2.13 -1.07
C GLY A 109 -1.96 -3.36 -1.51
N LEU A 110 -1.45 -4.11 -2.48
CA LEU A 110 -2.11 -5.32 -2.99
C LEU A 110 -1.99 -6.50 -2.02
N SER A 111 -0.83 -6.71 -1.41
CA SER A 111 -0.63 -7.79 -0.43
C SER A 111 -1.45 -7.58 0.84
N ALA A 112 -1.81 -6.33 1.17
CA ALA A 112 -2.73 -6.01 2.25
C ALA A 112 -4.20 -6.36 1.93
N GLN A 113 -4.55 -6.54 0.65
CA GLN A 113 -5.92 -6.82 0.19
C GLN A 113 -6.10 -8.25 -0.34
N LEU A 114 -5.02 -8.89 -0.76
CA LEU A 114 -5.04 -10.16 -1.47
C LEU A 114 -4.12 -11.18 -0.80
N PHE A 115 -4.58 -12.43 -0.74
CA PHE A 115 -3.72 -13.59 -0.70
C PHE A 115 -3.38 -13.99 -2.14
N VAL A 116 -2.11 -14.30 -2.39
CA VAL A 116 -1.64 -14.75 -3.70
C VAL A 116 -1.04 -16.14 -3.54
N LEU A 117 -1.67 -17.11 -4.17
CA LEU A 117 -1.31 -18.51 -4.09
C LEU A 117 -0.81 -18.97 -5.46
N GLU A 118 0.14 -19.89 -5.49
CA GLU A 118 0.52 -20.55 -6.74
C GLU A 118 -0.51 -21.63 -7.06
N LEU A 119 -1.08 -21.59 -8.28
CA LEU A 119 -2.17 -22.48 -8.70
C LEU A 119 -1.76 -23.96 -8.61
N ASP A 120 -0.55 -24.27 -9.08
CA ASP A 120 -0.01 -25.62 -9.00
C ASP A 120 0.20 -26.05 -7.55
N ALA A 121 0.72 -25.18 -6.68
CA ALA A 121 0.93 -25.50 -5.27
C ALA A 121 -0.41 -25.76 -4.56
N LEU A 122 -1.43 -24.95 -4.85
CA LEU A 122 -2.78 -25.13 -4.32
C LEU A 122 -3.39 -26.46 -4.76
N GLY A 123 -3.30 -26.80 -6.05
CA GLY A 123 -3.80 -28.06 -6.60
C GLY A 123 -3.10 -29.29 -6.00
N HIS A 124 -1.77 -29.23 -5.84
CA HIS A 124 -1.01 -30.29 -5.17
C HIS A 124 -1.36 -30.40 -3.68
N GLY A 125 -1.61 -29.26 -3.02
CA GLY A 125 -2.10 -29.20 -1.65
C GLY A 125 -3.43 -29.95 -1.51
N LEU A 126 -4.41 -29.64 -2.37
CA LEU A 126 -5.76 -30.24 -2.33
C LEU A 126 -5.70 -31.74 -2.61
N ALA A 127 -4.92 -32.16 -3.61
CA ALA A 127 -4.74 -33.57 -3.94
C ALA A 127 -4.03 -34.37 -2.83
N GLY A 128 -3.22 -33.71 -2.00
CA GLY A 128 -2.49 -34.31 -0.89
C GLY A 128 -3.20 -34.24 0.47
N ALA A 129 -4.26 -33.45 0.57
CA ALA A 129 -5.03 -33.23 1.79
C ALA A 129 -5.93 -34.43 2.13
N SER A 130 -6.36 -34.52 3.38
CA SER A 130 -7.45 -35.43 3.74
C SER A 130 -8.76 -34.97 3.08
N TRP A 131 -9.73 -35.88 2.93
CA TRP A 131 -11.00 -35.56 2.30
C TRP A 131 -11.75 -34.43 3.04
N ASP A 132 -11.72 -34.45 4.39
CA ASP A 132 -12.33 -33.41 5.21
C ASP A 132 -11.66 -32.04 4.99
N GLU A 133 -10.33 -31.99 4.93
CA GLU A 133 -9.57 -30.74 4.67
C GLU A 133 -9.81 -30.20 3.26
N ALA A 134 -9.88 -31.08 2.26
CA ALA A 134 -10.17 -30.70 0.88
C ALA A 134 -11.59 -30.15 0.72
N GLU A 135 -12.59 -30.79 1.34
CA GLU A 135 -13.99 -30.31 1.32
C GLU A 135 -14.14 -28.94 1.97
N VAL A 136 -13.45 -28.71 3.10
CA VAL A 136 -13.49 -27.40 3.77
C VAL A 136 -12.80 -26.33 2.92
N ALA A 137 -11.65 -26.64 2.32
CA ALA A 137 -10.95 -25.71 1.44
C ALA A 137 -11.77 -25.34 0.20
N GLU A 138 -12.41 -26.32 -0.46
CA GLU A 138 -13.32 -26.08 -1.58
C GLU A 138 -14.48 -25.17 -1.16
N ARG A 139 -15.11 -25.44 -0.01
CA ARG A 139 -16.19 -24.59 0.52
C ARG A 139 -15.72 -23.17 0.80
N VAL A 140 -14.55 -22.97 1.39
CA VAL A 140 -14.00 -21.64 1.66
C VAL A 140 -13.71 -20.89 0.36
N LEU A 141 -13.14 -21.57 -0.65
CA LEU A 141 -12.91 -20.96 -1.97
C LEU A 141 -14.21 -20.59 -2.67
N ASP A 142 -15.26 -21.41 -2.52
CA ASP A 142 -16.60 -21.10 -3.05
C ASP A 142 -17.26 -19.91 -2.34
N GLU A 143 -16.97 -19.72 -1.06
CA GLU A 143 -17.52 -18.61 -0.24
C GLU A 143 -16.69 -17.31 -0.35
N THR A 144 -15.46 -17.38 -0.86
CA THR A 144 -14.54 -16.23 -0.98
C THR A 144 -14.41 -15.75 -2.42
N LEU A 145 -14.16 -14.45 -2.58
CA LEU A 145 -13.86 -13.88 -3.89
C LEU A 145 -12.45 -14.31 -4.33
N HIS A 146 -12.36 -15.04 -5.43
CA HIS A 146 -11.08 -15.47 -5.99
C HIS A 146 -11.03 -15.35 -7.52
N LEU A 147 -9.82 -15.28 -8.06
CA LEU A 147 -9.54 -15.22 -9.50
C LEU A 147 -8.24 -15.96 -9.81
N GLU A 148 -8.28 -16.82 -10.83
CA GLU A 148 -7.06 -17.39 -11.42
C GLU A 148 -6.48 -16.44 -12.47
N LEU A 149 -5.20 -16.09 -12.32
CA LEU A 149 -4.47 -15.22 -13.21
C LEU A 149 -3.02 -15.71 -13.37
N ASP A 150 -2.63 -16.08 -14.59
CA ASP A 150 -1.25 -16.44 -14.96
C ASP A 150 -0.54 -17.43 -14.03
N GLY A 151 -1.25 -18.48 -13.59
CA GLY A 151 -0.69 -19.51 -12.71
C GLY A 151 -0.73 -19.14 -11.22
N TYR A 152 -1.37 -18.03 -10.87
CA TYR A 152 -1.69 -17.66 -9.51
C TYR A 152 -3.20 -17.76 -9.25
N THR A 153 -3.58 -18.07 -8.02
CA THR A 153 -4.93 -17.90 -7.48
C THR A 153 -4.89 -16.72 -6.53
N LEU A 154 -5.57 -15.64 -6.90
CA LEU A 154 -5.76 -14.46 -6.06
C LEU A 154 -7.02 -14.69 -5.22
N VAL A 155 -6.94 -14.51 -3.91
CA VAL A 155 -8.07 -14.64 -2.99
C VAL A 155 -8.19 -13.35 -2.19
N ALA A 156 -9.40 -12.82 -2.05
CA ALA A 156 -9.64 -11.63 -1.27
C ALA A 156 -9.38 -11.88 0.22
N ARG A 157 -8.64 -10.98 0.88
CA ARG A 157 -8.61 -10.88 2.35
C ARG A 157 -9.88 -10.22 2.89
N SER A 158 -10.48 -9.35 2.08
CA SER A 158 -11.74 -8.68 2.41
C SER A 158 -12.55 -8.45 1.14
N ASP A 159 -13.87 -8.51 1.25
CA ASP A 159 -14.78 -8.11 0.16
C ASP A 159 -14.57 -6.65 -0.26
N LEU A 160 -14.01 -5.81 0.63
CA LEU A 160 -13.77 -4.40 0.37
C LEU A 160 -12.63 -4.22 -0.63
N GLY A 161 -12.96 -3.78 -1.84
CA GLY A 161 -11.97 -3.36 -2.82
C GLY A 161 -11.47 -4.44 -3.76
N TRP A 162 -12.02 -5.66 -3.67
CA TRP A 162 -11.70 -6.77 -4.57
C TRP A 162 -11.75 -6.34 -6.05
N ASP A 163 -12.89 -5.82 -6.51
CA ASP A 163 -13.09 -5.41 -7.90
C ASP A 163 -12.05 -4.36 -8.35
N ALA A 164 -11.71 -3.43 -7.46
CA ALA A 164 -10.74 -2.38 -7.77
C ALA A 164 -9.30 -2.93 -7.87
N CYS A 165 -8.93 -3.86 -6.99
CA CYS A 165 -7.62 -4.50 -7.03
C CYS A 165 -7.45 -5.33 -8.30
N ILE A 166 -8.46 -6.16 -8.63
CA ILE A 166 -8.44 -6.99 -9.84
C ILE A 166 -8.44 -6.12 -11.11
N ALA A 167 -9.32 -5.13 -11.20
CA ALA A 167 -9.36 -4.25 -12.36
C ALA A 167 -8.05 -3.47 -12.54
N ALA A 168 -7.42 -3.01 -11.45
CA ALA A 168 -6.12 -2.34 -11.50
C ALA A 168 -5.00 -3.28 -11.98
N LEU A 169 -4.96 -4.52 -11.47
CA LEU A 169 -4.01 -5.54 -11.92
C LEU A 169 -4.16 -5.85 -13.40
N LEU A 170 -5.39 -6.10 -13.87
CA LEU A 170 -5.67 -6.39 -15.28
C LEU A 170 -5.34 -5.20 -16.19
N ALA A 171 -5.69 -3.97 -15.76
CA ALA A 171 -5.36 -2.76 -16.52
C ALA A 171 -3.84 -2.55 -16.62
N LEU A 172 -3.09 -2.81 -15.54
CA LEU A 172 -1.64 -2.74 -15.53
C LEU A 172 -1.01 -3.86 -16.38
N ASP A 173 -1.56 -5.07 -16.34
CA ASP A 173 -1.06 -6.23 -17.06
C ASP A 173 -1.04 -6.00 -18.59
N VAL A 174 -2.09 -5.36 -19.10
CA VAL A 174 -2.20 -4.97 -20.52
C VAL A 174 -1.01 -4.11 -20.99
N VAL A 175 -0.43 -3.30 -20.11
CA VAL A 175 0.64 -2.35 -20.45
C VAL A 175 2.02 -2.73 -19.93
N ASP A 176 2.11 -3.57 -18.90
CA ASP A 176 3.35 -3.90 -18.18
C ASP A 176 3.24 -5.27 -17.46
N HIS A 177 3.01 -6.34 -18.22
CA HIS A 177 2.87 -7.71 -17.71
C HIS A 177 4.03 -8.15 -16.80
N ASP A 178 5.29 -7.91 -17.20
CA ASP A 178 6.47 -8.29 -16.41
C ASP A 178 6.45 -7.68 -15.01
N ARG A 179 5.87 -6.49 -14.87
CA ARG A 179 5.73 -5.83 -13.58
C ARG A 179 4.64 -6.45 -12.73
N VAL A 180 3.49 -6.79 -13.32
CA VAL A 180 2.44 -7.53 -12.62
C VAL A 180 2.98 -8.86 -12.10
N GLN A 181 3.74 -9.59 -12.91
CA GLN A 181 4.37 -10.84 -12.50
C GLN A 181 5.32 -10.68 -11.30
N ARG A 182 6.16 -9.63 -11.28
CA ARG A 182 7.01 -9.35 -10.11
C ARG A 182 6.21 -9.01 -8.86
N ILE A 183 5.14 -8.21 -9.00
CA ILE A 183 4.25 -7.86 -7.89
C ILE A 183 3.58 -9.12 -7.33
N LEU A 184 2.98 -9.95 -8.19
CA LEU A 184 2.32 -11.18 -7.79
C LEU A 184 3.28 -12.15 -7.11
N GLU A 185 4.50 -12.31 -7.62
CA GLU A 185 5.50 -13.16 -7.00
C GLU A 185 5.89 -12.68 -5.60
N ARG A 186 6.03 -11.37 -5.38
CA ARG A 186 6.31 -10.81 -4.05
C ARG A 186 5.12 -10.96 -3.11
N CYS A 187 3.90 -10.75 -3.59
CA CYS A 187 2.69 -11.01 -2.80
C CYS A 187 2.55 -12.52 -2.45
N ARG A 188 2.95 -13.42 -3.36
CA ARG A 188 2.96 -14.87 -3.13
C ARG A 188 3.94 -15.25 -2.03
N GLN A 189 5.16 -14.70 -2.07
CA GLN A 189 6.16 -14.92 -1.02
C GLN A 189 5.62 -14.46 0.34
N ALA A 190 5.00 -13.28 0.39
CA ALA A 190 4.41 -12.79 1.64
C ALA A 190 3.25 -13.64 2.15
N THR A 191 2.41 -14.14 1.24
CA THR A 191 1.33 -15.07 1.58
C THR A 191 1.88 -16.39 2.12
N ALA A 192 2.92 -16.94 1.49
CA ALA A 192 3.52 -18.21 1.92
C ALA A 192 4.12 -18.10 3.33
N GLU A 193 4.90 -17.04 3.61
CA GLU A 193 5.48 -16.81 4.94
C GLU A 193 4.40 -16.62 6.01
N GLU A 194 3.33 -15.86 5.72
CA GLU A 194 2.23 -15.67 6.69
C GLU A 194 1.53 -16.99 7.04
N LEU A 195 1.42 -17.91 6.09
CA LEU A 195 0.75 -19.22 6.29
C LEU A 195 1.67 -20.29 6.90
N GLU A 196 2.99 -20.10 6.88
CA GLU A 196 3.96 -21.04 7.47
C GLU A 196 4.24 -20.78 8.97
N ASP A 197 3.98 -19.57 9.46
CA ASP A 197 4.42 -19.04 10.76
C ASP A 197 3.55 -19.41 11.99
N GLU A 198 2.55 -20.28 11.86
CA GLU A 198 1.61 -20.57 12.97
C GLU A 198 2.20 -21.47 14.08
N ASP A 199 3.34 -22.15 13.86
CA ASP A 199 3.84 -23.21 14.75
C ASP A 199 5.18 -22.95 15.47
N ASP A 200 5.90 -21.84 15.27
CA ASP A 200 7.21 -21.62 15.92
C ASP A 200 7.24 -20.41 16.86
N GLY A 201 7.23 -20.72 18.15
CA GLY A 201 7.19 -19.76 19.26
C GLY A 201 8.53 -19.10 19.53
N LEU A 202 9.00 -18.24 18.62
CA LEU A 202 9.94 -17.15 18.90
C LEU A 202 9.62 -16.01 17.92
N HIS A 203 9.11 -14.89 18.44
CA HIS A 203 8.71 -13.67 17.70
C HIS A 203 9.38 -13.51 16.32
N PRO A 204 8.62 -13.54 15.20
CA PRO A 204 9.19 -13.41 13.86
C PRO A 204 9.78 -12.01 13.76
N ILE A 205 11.06 -11.93 13.43
CA ILE A 205 11.83 -10.69 13.59
C ILE A 205 11.30 -9.57 12.67
N LEU A 206 10.61 -9.88 11.57
CA LEU A 206 9.60 -9.08 10.85
C LEU A 206 8.85 -10.06 9.93
N ARG A 207 7.51 -10.08 9.90
CA ARG A 207 6.76 -10.92 8.94
C ARG A 207 6.97 -10.40 7.51
N ALA A 208 6.91 -11.22 6.46
CA ALA A 208 7.06 -10.73 5.07
C ALA A 208 6.16 -9.54 4.73
N GLN A 209 4.91 -9.57 5.17
CA GLN A 209 3.98 -8.47 4.92
C GLN A 209 4.45 -7.16 5.58
N GLU A 210 5.00 -7.26 6.79
CA GLU A 210 5.59 -6.13 7.50
C GLU A 210 6.87 -5.66 6.81
N THR A 211 7.67 -6.57 6.26
CA THR A 211 8.87 -6.25 5.46
C THR A 211 8.51 -5.48 4.19
N ILE A 212 7.50 -5.91 3.43
CA ILE A 212 7.04 -5.20 2.22
C ILE A 212 6.54 -3.80 2.56
N GLU A 213 5.79 -3.64 3.65
CA GLU A 213 5.31 -2.33 4.09
C GLU A 213 6.47 -1.42 4.55
N VAL A 214 7.45 -1.97 5.27
CA VAL A 214 8.68 -1.27 5.69
C VAL A 214 9.49 -0.81 4.48
N ASP A 215 9.65 -1.65 3.45
CA ASP A 215 10.34 -1.29 2.21
C ASP A 215 9.61 -0.15 1.50
N ALA A 216 8.28 -0.23 1.38
CA ALA A 216 7.48 0.85 0.79
C ALA A 216 7.55 2.15 1.59
N HIS A 217 7.63 2.06 2.93
CA HIS A 217 7.80 3.21 3.82
C HIS A 217 9.18 3.83 3.67
N ALA A 218 10.24 3.03 3.64
CA ALA A 218 11.62 3.48 3.46
C ALA A 218 11.79 4.19 2.10
N ASP A 219 11.27 3.61 1.03
CA ASP A 219 11.25 4.19 -0.31
C ASP A 219 10.56 5.56 -0.33
N ARG A 220 9.46 5.70 0.41
CA ARG A 220 8.77 6.99 0.59
C ARG A 220 9.65 7.98 1.35
N GLU A 221 10.22 7.59 2.48
CA GLU A 221 11.03 8.48 3.30
C GLU A 221 12.25 8.99 2.53
N ASP A 222 12.90 8.14 1.74
CA ASP A 222 14.00 8.54 0.87
C ASP A 222 13.58 9.61 -0.14
N ARG A 223 12.43 9.44 -0.81
CA ARG A 223 11.88 10.44 -1.74
C ARG A 223 11.56 11.75 -1.02
N ARG A 224 10.90 11.68 0.14
CA ARG A 224 10.50 12.85 0.91
C ARG A 224 11.72 13.60 1.45
N SER A 225 12.73 12.87 1.93
CA SER A 225 14.01 13.42 2.39
C SER A 225 14.71 14.22 1.28
N GLN A 226 14.75 13.70 0.04
CA GLN A 226 15.29 14.41 -1.12
C GLN A 226 14.54 15.73 -1.44
N GLN A 227 13.29 15.86 -1.01
CA GLN A 227 12.48 17.07 -1.15
C GLN A 227 12.56 18.01 0.08
N GLY A 228 13.43 17.69 1.03
CA GLY A 228 13.66 18.47 2.26
C GLY A 228 12.62 18.23 3.35
N TYR A 229 11.86 17.14 3.28
CA TYR A 229 11.05 16.71 4.42
C TYR A 229 11.94 16.04 5.48
N VAL A 230 11.47 16.06 6.72
CA VAL A 230 12.07 15.37 7.85
C VAL A 230 11.15 14.21 8.21
N SER A 231 11.72 13.05 8.56
CA SER A 231 10.94 11.88 8.95
C SER A 231 10.13 12.17 10.21
N LEU A 232 9.01 11.46 10.40
CA LEU A 232 8.20 11.59 11.61
C LEU A 232 9.00 11.21 12.86
N ALA A 233 9.89 10.22 12.75
CA ALA A 233 10.77 9.79 13.83
C ALA A 233 11.75 10.91 14.22
N ASP A 234 12.43 11.51 13.25
CA ASP A 234 13.39 12.59 13.49
C ASP A 234 12.71 13.85 14.02
N ALA A 235 11.56 14.24 13.45
CA ALA A 235 10.80 15.39 13.92
C ALA A 235 10.37 15.22 15.39
N ARG A 236 10.00 14.00 15.79
CA ARG A 236 9.67 13.69 17.19
C ARG A 236 10.89 13.67 18.09
N ALA A 237 12.00 13.09 17.64
CA ALA A 237 13.25 13.11 18.40
C ALA A 237 13.68 14.56 18.67
N PHE A 238 13.59 15.42 17.65
CA PHE A 238 13.84 16.85 17.76
C PHE A 238 12.90 17.52 18.77
N LEU A 239 11.59 17.30 18.68
CA LEU A 239 10.62 17.88 19.62
C LEU A 239 10.82 17.37 21.05
N ALA A 240 11.16 16.10 21.23
CA ALA A 240 11.45 15.51 22.55
C ALA A 240 12.72 16.10 23.17
N LEU A 241 13.75 16.36 22.36
CA LEU A 241 14.97 17.05 22.79
C LEU A 241 14.69 18.52 23.14
N ALA A 242 13.86 19.20 22.34
CA ALA A 242 13.47 20.59 22.59
C ALA A 242 12.67 20.74 23.89
N ASP A 243 11.79 19.79 24.20
CA ASP A 243 10.99 19.80 25.43
C ASP A 243 11.82 19.54 26.70
N GLN A 244 12.95 18.83 26.57
CA GLN A 244 13.87 18.51 27.67
C GLN A 244 14.95 19.58 27.89
N THR A 245 15.11 20.52 26.98
CA THR A 245 16.15 21.56 27.05
C THR A 245 15.59 22.83 27.69
N ALA A 246 16.11 23.22 28.86
CA ALA A 246 15.75 24.49 29.48
C ALA A 246 16.24 25.66 28.60
N LEU A 247 15.41 26.69 28.41
CA LEU A 247 15.71 27.86 27.56
C LEU A 247 17.00 28.60 27.96
N ASP A 248 17.44 28.46 29.21
CA ASP A 248 18.66 29.06 29.75
C ASP A 248 19.95 28.28 29.38
N ASP A 249 19.82 27.04 28.89
CA ASP A 249 20.94 26.15 28.52
C ASP A 249 21.16 26.05 27.00
N VAL A 250 20.38 26.76 26.17
CA VAL A 250 20.43 26.67 24.70
C VAL A 250 21.82 27.05 24.15
N ASP A 251 22.52 27.99 24.80
CA ASP A 251 23.89 28.40 24.44
C ASP A 251 24.96 27.35 24.83
N ALA A 252 24.61 26.40 25.72
CA ALA A 252 25.48 25.34 26.19
C ALA A 252 25.22 23.97 25.53
N VAL A 253 24.18 23.86 24.69
CA VAL A 253 23.88 22.63 23.93
C VAL A 253 24.98 22.42 22.89
N GLN A 254 25.98 21.60 23.24
CA GLN A 254 26.88 21.03 22.25
C GLN A 254 26.04 20.19 21.28
N GLU A 255 26.19 20.46 19.97
CA GLU A 255 25.53 19.70 18.91
C GLU A 255 25.61 18.20 19.21
N ASP A 256 24.46 17.54 19.32
CA ASP A 256 24.46 16.12 19.59
C ASP A 256 25.12 15.34 18.43
N PRO A 257 25.71 14.17 18.69
CA PRO A 257 26.45 13.41 17.68
C PRO A 257 25.63 13.04 16.42
N VAL A 258 24.32 12.85 16.56
CA VAL A 258 23.38 12.51 15.47
C VAL A 258 23.10 13.74 14.62
N THR A 259 22.78 14.89 15.23
CA THR A 259 22.61 16.16 14.51
C THR A 259 23.89 16.56 13.75
N ARG A 260 25.06 16.33 14.36
CA ARG A 260 26.36 16.58 13.72
C ARG A 260 26.63 15.66 12.52
N ALA A 261 26.18 14.41 12.57
CA ALA A 261 26.30 13.47 11.48
C ALA A 261 25.36 13.85 10.31
N ALA A 262 24.10 14.18 10.59
CA ALA A 262 23.15 14.63 9.56
C ALA A 262 23.59 15.92 8.86
N LEU A 263 24.10 16.91 9.61
CA LEU A 263 24.64 18.15 9.04
C LEU A 263 25.91 17.93 8.20
N ARG A 264 26.63 16.83 8.43
CA ARG A 264 27.79 16.44 7.61
C ARG A 264 27.37 15.92 6.23
N GLU A 265 26.22 15.27 6.12
CA GLU A 265 25.67 14.77 4.85
C GLU A 265 25.04 15.88 4.00
N LEU A 266 24.50 16.92 4.64
CA LEU A 266 24.01 18.13 3.97
C LEU A 266 25.12 19.04 3.43
N ARG A 267 26.40 18.76 3.74
CA ARG A 267 27.54 19.42 3.08
C ARG A 267 27.78 18.77 1.72
N PRO A 268 27.83 19.53 0.61
CA PRO A 268 27.98 18.95 -0.71
C PRO A 268 29.30 18.19 -0.83
N ALA A 269 29.20 16.88 -1.03
CA ALA A 269 30.35 16.01 -1.26
C ALA A 269 30.80 16.07 -2.73
N PRO A 270 32.12 16.04 -3.03
CA PRO A 270 32.61 15.90 -4.39
C PRO A 270 32.33 14.50 -4.94
N ALA A 271 31.99 14.44 -6.23
CA ALA A 271 31.56 13.25 -6.96
C ALA A 271 32.54 12.07 -6.85
N ARG A 272 32.02 10.88 -6.51
CA ARG A 272 32.73 9.59 -6.66
C ARG A 272 31.79 8.47 -7.15
N GLY A 273 32.06 8.04 -8.39
CA GLY A 273 32.62 6.71 -8.68
C GLY A 273 31.76 5.46 -8.44
N LYS A 274 31.31 4.85 -9.55
CA LYS A 274 30.69 3.53 -9.69
C LYS A 274 31.48 2.38 -9.01
N GLY A 275 30.75 1.47 -8.35
CA GLY A 275 31.11 0.07 -8.08
C GLY A 275 29.83 -0.72 -7.79
N ARG A 276 29.30 -1.51 -8.73
CA ARG A 276 29.60 -2.92 -9.07
C ARG A 276 28.91 -3.89 -8.10
N GLY A 277 27.84 -4.51 -8.61
CA GLY A 277 26.91 -5.36 -7.88
C GLY A 277 27.42 -6.76 -7.54
N VAL A 278 26.63 -7.43 -6.69
CA VAL A 278 26.74 -8.83 -6.35
C VAL A 278 25.35 -9.45 -6.55
N ALA A 279 25.30 -10.48 -7.38
CA ALA A 279 24.11 -11.27 -7.67
C ALA A 279 23.86 -12.26 -6.52
N ALA A 280 22.61 -12.32 -6.03
CA ALA A 280 22.15 -13.35 -5.13
C ALA A 280 21.45 -14.46 -5.94
N ALA A 281 21.73 -15.71 -5.55
CA ALA A 281 21.20 -16.91 -6.19
C ALA A 281 19.75 -17.18 -5.77
N VAL A 282 18.95 -17.63 -6.73
CA VAL A 282 17.55 -18.04 -6.59
C VAL A 282 17.48 -19.41 -5.90
N PRO A 283 16.74 -19.58 -4.78
CA PRO A 283 16.46 -20.89 -4.20
C PRO A 283 15.30 -21.60 -4.92
N ALA A 284 15.33 -22.92 -4.91
CA ALA A 284 14.33 -23.80 -5.51
C ALA A 284 13.03 -23.86 -4.69
N PRO A 285 11.86 -24.15 -5.31
CA PRO A 285 10.57 -24.17 -4.63
C PRO A 285 10.45 -25.33 -3.63
N THR A 286 9.97 -25.01 -2.43
CA THR A 286 9.69 -25.95 -1.35
C THR A 286 8.19 -26.28 -1.34
N PRO A 287 7.78 -27.54 -1.16
CA PRO A 287 6.36 -27.91 -1.19
C PRO A 287 5.62 -27.41 0.06
N VAL A 288 4.64 -26.54 -0.15
CA VAL A 288 3.81 -25.93 0.88
C VAL A 288 2.70 -26.91 1.29
N ARG A 289 2.93 -27.72 2.33
CA ARG A 289 1.96 -28.68 2.87
C ARG A 289 1.02 -28.08 3.93
N GLY A 290 1.21 -26.82 4.33
CA GLY A 290 0.41 -26.12 5.35
C GLY A 290 -0.63 -25.13 4.81
N THR A 291 -0.61 -24.81 3.51
CA THR A 291 -1.32 -23.65 2.93
C THR A 291 -2.83 -23.72 3.10
N LEU A 292 -3.42 -24.90 2.88
CA LEU A 292 -4.88 -25.04 2.85
C LEU A 292 -5.50 -24.90 4.22
N ARG A 293 -4.89 -25.51 5.22
CA ARG A 293 -5.39 -25.45 6.59
C ARG A 293 -5.28 -24.03 7.14
N ALA A 294 -4.17 -23.36 6.90
CA ALA A 294 -3.98 -21.96 7.32
C ALA A 294 -4.93 -21.01 6.56
N LEU A 295 -5.17 -21.20 5.24
CA LEU A 295 -6.16 -20.42 4.50
C LEU A 295 -7.59 -20.64 5.01
N VAL A 296 -7.94 -21.89 5.32
CA VAL A 296 -9.24 -22.25 5.89
C VAL A 296 -9.42 -21.62 7.28
N GLU A 297 -8.45 -21.77 8.17
CA GLU A 297 -8.52 -21.24 9.53
C GLU A 297 -8.56 -19.69 9.51
N ARG A 298 -7.80 -19.03 8.62
CA ARG A 298 -7.78 -17.57 8.46
C ARG A 298 -9.07 -17.02 7.85
N ALA A 299 -9.60 -17.66 6.81
CA ALA A 299 -10.86 -17.27 6.21
C ALA A 299 -12.01 -17.44 7.19
N GLU A 300 -12.03 -18.52 7.98
CA GLU A 300 -13.02 -18.73 9.04
C GLU A 300 -12.91 -17.68 10.16
N GLU A 301 -11.69 -17.25 10.53
CA GLU A 301 -11.46 -16.16 11.49
C GLU A 301 -11.96 -14.80 10.96
N GLU A 302 -11.61 -14.41 9.74
CA GLU A 302 -11.97 -13.11 9.16
C GLU A 302 -13.46 -13.02 8.80
N LEU A 303 -14.07 -14.10 8.28
CA LEU A 303 -15.53 -14.20 8.11
C LEU A 303 -16.27 -14.12 9.46
N GLY A 304 -15.69 -14.75 10.50
CA GLY A 304 -16.21 -14.69 11.87
C GLY A 304 -16.13 -13.29 12.48
N GLU A 305 -15.08 -12.53 12.21
CA GLU A 305 -14.90 -11.14 12.67
C GLU A 305 -15.77 -10.15 11.91
N ALA A 306 -15.86 -10.27 10.59
CA ALA A 306 -16.76 -9.45 9.76
C ALA A 306 -18.22 -9.63 10.17
N THR A 307 -18.64 -10.86 10.48
CA THR A 307 -19.99 -11.16 10.98
C THR A 307 -20.23 -10.56 12.37
N ARG A 308 -19.23 -10.60 13.27
CA ARG A 308 -19.29 -9.98 14.60
C ARG A 308 -19.31 -8.45 14.56
N ALA A 309 -18.52 -7.83 13.69
CA ALA A 309 -18.49 -6.39 13.47
C ALA A 309 -19.84 -5.88 12.92
N ARG A 310 -20.47 -6.66 12.02
CA ARG A 310 -21.78 -6.36 11.46
C ARG A 310 -22.93 -6.52 12.48
N ALA A 311 -22.78 -7.43 13.45
CA ALA A 311 -23.70 -7.58 14.57
C ALA A 311 -23.53 -6.51 15.68
N ALA A 312 -22.38 -5.85 15.74
CA ALA A 312 -22.06 -4.81 16.72
C ALA A 312 -22.48 -3.39 16.31
N LEU A 313 -22.97 -3.20 15.07
CA LEU A 313 -23.60 -1.95 14.65
C LEU A 313 -24.94 -1.76 15.37
N PRO A 314 -25.13 -0.71 16.19
CA PRO A 314 -26.40 -0.49 16.87
C PRO A 314 -27.49 -0.21 15.83
N ALA A 315 -28.57 -1.00 15.88
CA ALA A 315 -29.77 -0.79 15.09
C ALA A 315 -30.30 0.64 15.32
N GLY A 316 -29.98 1.53 14.39
CA GLY A 316 -30.39 2.93 14.39
C GLY A 316 -31.90 3.03 14.35
N ARG A 317 -32.44 3.63 15.42
CA ARG A 317 -33.86 3.90 15.67
C ARG A 317 -34.55 4.54 14.45
N SER A 318 -35.58 3.85 13.96
CA SER A 318 -36.60 4.40 13.09
C SER A 318 -37.57 5.24 13.92
N GLU A 319 -37.36 6.55 13.99
CA GLU A 319 -38.45 7.51 14.22
C GLU A 319 -38.22 8.76 13.37
N LEU A 320 -39.08 8.94 12.36
CA LEU A 320 -39.40 10.23 11.77
C LEU A 320 -40.92 10.31 11.62
N PRO A 321 -41.47 11.54 11.66
CA PRO A 321 -42.76 11.87 12.28
C PRO A 321 -43.99 11.51 11.46
#